data_AF-A0A9P3G6D7-F1
#
_entry.id   AF-A0A9P3G6D7-F1
#
_cell.length_a   1.000
_cell.length_b   1.000
_cell.length_c   1.000
_cell.angle_alpha   90.00
_cell.angle_beta   90.00
_cell.angle_gamma   90.00
#
_symmetry.space_group_name_H-M   'P 1'
#
loop_
_entity.id
_entity.type
_entity.pdbx_description
1 polymer ?
#
loop_
_entity_poly.entity_id
_entity_poly.type
_entity_poly.pdbx_seq_one_letter_code
_entity_poly.pdbx_strand_id
1 'polypeptide(L)'
;MKTSCMNCRKQMEEKKLKRCSRCKGAFYCSSECQTEHWRSKHKFSCTPNPLLLKDGKITEPKYGSKDWFQVDGDKRFSKWVQRWHDVFFRMTPVAMDLANHSPERVKTHCMFLTVRMNPYGIDKTSEFFVWRAQVISKEELYAKFPTLPRREPQPDEPGSFQVTFAIVLENDEGEGVLVREYKHQAKGSVAHLTNLPKAASAQAAHEWLTGCCEMLQLETPEAVLSGKLEWYD
;
A
#
# COMPACT_ATOMS: atom_id res chain seq x y z
N MET A 1 -16.33 12.10 -1.25
CA MET A 1 -15.25 11.39 -0.51
C MET A 1 -13.93 11.85 -1.07
N LYS A 2 -13.01 12.21 -0.17
CA LYS A 2 -11.72 12.77 -0.55
C LYS A 2 -10.67 11.68 -0.75
N THR A 3 -9.66 11.98 -1.55
CA THR A 3 -8.48 11.14 -1.77
C THR A 3 -7.29 12.07 -1.99
N SER A 4 -6.11 11.65 -1.55
CA SER A 4 -4.90 12.48 -1.61
C SER A 4 -4.17 12.31 -2.94
N CYS A 5 -3.64 13.42 -3.47
CA CYS A 5 -2.67 13.40 -4.57
C CYS A 5 -1.39 12.70 -4.13
N MET A 6 -0.89 11.73 -4.91
CA MET A 6 0.36 11.03 -4.58
C MET A 6 1.62 11.91 -4.62
N ASN A 7 1.56 13.06 -5.31
CA ASN A 7 2.66 14.02 -5.35
C ASN A 7 2.59 15.00 -4.17
N CYS A 8 1.60 15.90 -4.17
CA CYS A 8 1.52 17.02 -3.24
C CYS A 8 0.65 16.76 -2.01
N ARG A 9 0.10 15.56 -1.85
CA ARG A 9 -0.77 15.14 -0.71
C ARG A 9 -2.06 15.94 -0.53
N LYS A 10 -2.37 16.89 -1.42
CA LYS A 10 -3.64 17.63 -1.41
C LYS A 10 -4.82 16.66 -1.50
N GLN A 11 -5.72 16.73 -0.52
CA GLN A 11 -6.98 16.02 -0.54
C GLN A 11 -7.97 16.70 -1.49
N MET A 12 -8.57 15.93 -2.40
CA MET A 12 -9.62 16.42 -3.30
C MET A 12 -10.72 15.37 -3.46
N GLU A 13 -11.87 15.80 -3.97
CA GLU A 13 -12.91 14.87 -4.40
C GLU A 13 -12.34 13.89 -5.43
N GLU A 14 -12.57 12.61 -5.22
CA GLU A 14 -12.03 11.51 -6.02
C GLU A 14 -12.27 11.68 -7.53
N LYS A 15 -13.45 12.21 -7.92
CA LYS A 15 -13.82 12.48 -9.31
C LYS A 15 -12.94 13.55 -9.99
N LYS A 16 -12.21 14.35 -9.22
CA LYS A 16 -11.31 15.39 -9.69
C LYS A 16 -9.86 14.91 -9.81
N LEU A 17 -9.54 13.69 -9.36
CA LEU A 17 -8.20 13.13 -9.48
C LEU A 17 -8.02 12.43 -10.83
N LYS A 18 -6.89 12.71 -11.47
CA LYS A 18 -6.38 11.99 -12.63
C LYS A 18 -5.66 10.72 -12.17
N ARG A 19 -5.72 9.65 -12.95
CA ARG A 19 -4.97 8.42 -12.70
C ARG A 19 -3.80 8.28 -13.66
N CYS A 20 -2.71 7.67 -13.20
CA CYS A 20 -1.66 7.22 -14.11
C CYS A 20 -2.26 6.29 -15.16
N SER A 21 -2.15 6.64 -16.44
CA SER A 21 -2.69 5.86 -17.55
C SER A 21 -2.02 4.50 -17.70
N ARG A 22 -0.80 4.34 -17.18
CA ARG A 22 0.00 3.11 -17.24
C ARG A 22 -0.38 2.12 -16.15
N CYS A 23 -0.22 2.48 -14.88
CA CYS A 23 -0.45 1.55 -13.77
C CYS A 23 -1.88 1.59 -13.21
N LYS A 24 -2.63 2.67 -13.44
CA LYS A 24 -3.96 2.97 -12.86
C LYS A 24 -4.03 3.00 -11.32
N GLY A 25 -2.93 2.71 -10.62
CA GLY A 25 -2.82 2.71 -9.16
C GLY A 25 -2.39 4.04 -8.53
N ALA A 26 -1.91 5.01 -9.33
CA ALA A 26 -1.47 6.32 -8.83
C ALA A 26 -2.46 7.44 -9.19
N PHE A 27 -2.72 8.35 -8.24
CA PHE A 27 -3.72 9.43 -8.35
C PHE A 27 -3.11 10.82 -8.17
N TYR A 28 -3.55 11.79 -8.99
CA TYR A 28 -2.96 13.12 -9.08
C TYR A 28 -4.03 14.20 -9.21
N CYS A 29 -3.82 15.35 -8.57
CA CYS A 29 -4.70 16.50 -8.76
C CYS A 29 -4.53 17.19 -10.12
N SER A 30 -3.38 16.99 -10.78
CA SER A 30 -3.07 17.64 -12.04
C SER A 30 -2.00 16.88 -12.85
N SER A 31 -1.83 17.26 -14.11
CA SER A 31 -0.78 16.73 -15.01
C SER A 31 0.63 17.09 -14.54
N GLU A 32 0.76 18.26 -13.92
CA GLU A 32 2.01 18.80 -13.38
C GLU A 32 2.46 17.92 -12.21
N CYS A 33 1.55 17.64 -11.27
CA CYS A 33 1.80 16.72 -10.17
C CYS A 33 2.16 15.30 -10.64
N GLN A 34 1.53 14.81 -11.72
CA GLN A 34 1.90 13.52 -12.30
C GLN A 34 3.31 13.54 -12.87
N THR A 35 3.67 14.60 -13.61
CA THR A 35 4.98 14.74 -14.26
C THR A 35 6.10 14.89 -13.24
N GLU A 36 5.87 15.68 -12.20
CA GLU A 36 6.83 15.86 -11.11
C GLU A 36 7.04 14.55 -10.35
N HIS A 37 5.95 13.88 -9.93
CA HIS A 37 6.06 12.59 -9.26
C HIS A 37 6.72 11.53 -10.15
N TRP A 38 6.47 11.55 -11.47
CA TRP A 38 7.15 10.68 -12.41
C TRP A 38 8.66 10.84 -12.37
N ARG A 39 9.15 12.08 -12.47
CA ARG A 39 10.59 12.40 -12.47
C ARG A 39 11.26 12.02 -11.16
N SER A 40 10.60 12.31 -10.03
CA SER A 40 11.15 12.11 -8.70
C SER A 40 11.12 10.65 -8.26
N LYS A 41 9.98 9.94 -8.37
CA LYS A 41 9.80 8.63 -7.70
C LYS A 41 8.96 7.60 -8.46
N HIS A 42 7.88 8.01 -9.14
CA HIS A 42 6.91 7.06 -9.68
C HIS A 42 7.49 6.19 -10.79
N LYS A 43 8.46 6.68 -11.59
CA LYS A 43 9.08 5.90 -12.67
C LYS A 43 9.71 4.57 -12.19
N PHE A 44 10.22 4.54 -10.95
CA PHE A 44 10.85 3.36 -10.35
C PHE A 44 9.83 2.32 -9.84
N SER A 45 8.58 2.72 -9.68
CA SER A 45 7.50 1.86 -9.15
C SER A 45 6.32 1.67 -10.11
N CYS A 46 6.34 2.31 -11.28
CA CYS A 46 5.27 2.25 -12.25
C CYS A 46 5.37 1.01 -13.14
N THR A 47 4.45 0.07 -12.95
CA THR A 47 4.26 -1.10 -13.82
C THR A 47 2.94 -0.97 -14.57
N PRO A 48 2.85 -1.33 -15.87
CA PRO A 48 1.58 -1.43 -16.55
C PRO A 48 0.59 -2.28 -15.75
N ASN A 49 -0.67 -1.86 -15.73
CA ASN A 49 -1.72 -2.70 -15.15
C ASN A 49 -1.83 -3.99 -15.97
N PRO A 50 -1.65 -5.18 -15.39
CA PRO A 50 -1.65 -6.44 -16.13
C PRO A 50 -3.00 -6.71 -16.82
N LEU A 51 -4.11 -6.20 -16.27
CA LEU A 51 -5.44 -6.32 -16.89
C LEU A 51 -5.60 -5.46 -18.16
N LEU A 52 -4.73 -4.47 -18.35
CA LEU A 52 -4.76 -3.57 -19.51
C LEU A 52 -3.65 -3.84 -20.51
N LEU A 53 -2.60 -4.57 -20.12
CA LEU A 53 -1.46 -4.86 -20.99
C LEU A 53 -1.77 -6.09 -21.85
N LYS A 54 -2.06 -5.86 -23.13
CA LYS A 54 -2.26 -6.92 -24.15
C LYS A 54 -1.25 -6.73 -25.28
N ASP A 55 -0.45 -7.75 -25.57
CA ASP A 55 0.60 -7.72 -26.61
C ASP A 55 1.53 -6.49 -26.51
N GLY A 56 1.90 -6.13 -25.28
CA GLY A 56 2.75 -4.96 -25.01
C GLY A 56 2.07 -3.59 -25.14
N LYS A 57 0.76 -3.55 -25.45
CA LYS A 57 -0.04 -2.32 -25.59
C LYS A 57 -1.08 -2.20 -24.50
N ILE A 58 -1.29 -0.97 -24.03
CA ILE A 58 -2.36 -0.67 -23.07
C ILE A 58 -3.68 -0.54 -23.83
N THR A 59 -4.61 -1.44 -23.55
CA THR A 59 -5.92 -1.48 -24.21
C THR A 59 -7.02 -1.49 -23.15
N GLU A 60 -7.95 -0.54 -23.24
CA GLU A 60 -9.12 -0.51 -22.35
C GLU A 60 -10.16 -1.53 -22.84
N PRO A 61 -10.76 -2.32 -21.93
CA PRO A 61 -11.76 -3.31 -22.29
C PRO A 61 -13.09 -2.66 -22.69
N LYS A 62 -13.88 -3.35 -23.52
CA LYS A 62 -15.24 -2.92 -23.87
C LYS A 62 -16.11 -2.85 -22.61
N TYR A 63 -16.84 -1.76 -22.42
CA TYR A 63 -17.78 -1.59 -21.32
C TYR A 63 -18.73 -2.79 -21.20
N GLY A 64 -18.90 -3.32 -19.98
CA GLY A 64 -19.75 -4.48 -19.69
C GLY A 64 -19.15 -5.85 -20.06
N SER A 65 -17.93 -5.91 -20.62
CA SER A 65 -17.22 -7.18 -20.80
C SER A 65 -16.67 -7.73 -19.48
N LYS A 66 -16.32 -9.02 -19.44
CA LYS A 66 -15.67 -9.65 -18.27
C LYS A 66 -14.40 -8.90 -17.84
N ASP A 67 -13.53 -8.57 -18.79
CA ASP A 67 -12.31 -7.80 -18.55
C ASP A 67 -12.61 -6.41 -17.98
N TRP A 68 -13.71 -5.78 -18.42
CA TRP A 68 -14.13 -4.49 -17.88
C TRP A 68 -14.51 -4.56 -16.40
N PHE A 69 -15.23 -5.61 -15.99
CA PHE A 69 -15.54 -5.82 -14.56
C PHE A 69 -14.28 -6.06 -13.73
N GLN A 70 -13.28 -6.78 -14.26
CA GLN A 70 -11.99 -6.96 -13.59
C GLN A 70 -11.23 -5.64 -13.42
N VAL A 71 -11.18 -4.83 -14.49
CA VAL A 71 -10.54 -3.50 -14.46
C VAL A 71 -11.29 -2.55 -13.50
N ASP A 72 -12.61 -2.62 -13.43
CA ASP A 72 -13.37 -1.82 -12.47
C ASP A 72 -13.13 -2.28 -11.03
N GLY A 73 -13.08 -3.59 -10.78
CA GLY A 73 -12.66 -4.16 -9.49
C GLY A 73 -11.28 -3.68 -9.05
N ASP A 74 -10.28 -3.75 -9.94
CA ASP A 74 -8.92 -3.24 -9.70
C ASP A 74 -8.91 -1.73 -9.41
N LYS A 75 -9.76 -0.96 -10.11
CA LYS A 75 -9.92 0.47 -9.88
C LYS A 75 -10.52 0.76 -8.51
N ARG A 76 -11.52 0.01 -8.05
CA ARG A 76 -12.08 0.15 -6.70
C ARG A 76 -11.04 -0.20 -5.65
N PHE A 77 -10.35 -1.32 -5.82
CA PHE A 77 -9.25 -1.75 -4.94
C PHE A 77 -8.15 -0.69 -4.87
N SER A 78 -7.73 -0.13 -6.00
CA SER A 78 -6.74 0.96 -6.06
C SER A 78 -7.13 2.16 -5.22
N LYS A 79 -8.40 2.56 -5.28
CA LYS A 79 -8.90 3.71 -4.56
C LYS A 79 -8.96 3.43 -3.07
N TRP A 80 -9.40 2.23 -2.69
CA TRP A 80 -9.41 1.81 -1.30
C TRP A 80 -7.99 1.82 -0.72
N VAL A 81 -7.02 1.19 -1.40
CA VAL A 81 -5.60 1.23 -0.97
C VAL A 81 -5.07 2.67 -0.89
N GLN A 82 -5.44 3.54 -1.84
CA GLN A 82 -5.01 4.94 -1.80
C GLN A 82 -5.59 5.71 -0.59
N ARG A 83 -6.81 5.40 -0.15
CA ARG A 83 -7.41 6.02 1.05
C ARG A 83 -6.67 5.62 2.31
N TRP A 84 -6.30 4.34 2.40
CA TRP A 84 -5.56 3.77 3.53
C TRP A 84 -4.03 3.90 3.41
N HIS A 85 -3.53 4.48 2.32
CA HIS A 85 -2.12 4.53 1.97
C HIS A 85 -1.24 5.08 3.10
N ASP A 86 -1.63 6.21 3.68
CA ASP A 86 -0.83 6.88 4.72
C ASP A 86 -0.90 6.11 6.05
N VAL A 87 -2.03 5.43 6.33
CA VAL A 87 -2.16 4.50 7.46
C VAL A 87 -1.20 3.32 7.30
N PHE A 88 -1.19 2.67 6.14
CA PHE A 88 -0.31 1.54 5.87
C PHE A 88 1.17 1.92 5.99
N PHE A 89 1.56 3.10 5.51
CA PHE A 89 2.93 3.56 5.66
C PHE A 89 3.30 3.91 7.10
N ARG A 90 2.39 4.49 7.90
CA ARG A 90 2.62 4.72 9.33
C ARG A 90 2.80 3.41 10.11
N MET A 91 2.06 2.36 9.72
CA MET A 91 2.10 1.06 10.39
C MET A 91 3.30 0.20 9.99
N THR A 92 3.83 0.38 8.78
CA THR A 92 4.88 -0.50 8.25
C THR A 92 6.13 -0.58 9.15
N PRO A 93 6.69 0.54 9.66
CA PRO A 93 7.85 0.47 10.56
C PRO A 93 7.54 -0.20 11.91
N VAL A 94 6.33 -0.01 12.45
CA VAL A 94 5.89 -0.63 13.71
C VAL A 94 5.84 -2.15 13.56
N ALA A 95 5.25 -2.63 12.47
CA ALA A 95 5.16 -4.06 12.16
C ALA A 95 6.54 -4.75 12.11
N MET A 96 7.61 -4.03 11.77
CA MET A 96 8.95 -4.61 11.59
C MET A 96 9.65 -4.96 12.90
N ASP A 97 9.21 -4.43 14.05
CA ASP A 97 9.79 -4.71 15.37
C ASP A 97 11.33 -4.60 15.37
N LEU A 98 11.83 -3.46 14.91
CA LEU A 98 13.26 -3.29 14.60
C LEU A 98 14.17 -3.29 15.85
N ALA A 99 13.64 -3.06 17.05
CA ALA A 99 14.43 -3.20 18.28
C ALA A 99 14.81 -4.66 18.59
N ASN A 100 14.04 -5.62 18.08
CA ASN A 100 14.26 -7.05 18.30
C ASN A 100 14.85 -7.77 17.08
N HIS A 101 15.05 -7.06 15.96
CA HIS A 101 15.50 -7.66 14.70
C HIS A 101 16.61 -6.84 14.04
N SER A 102 17.32 -7.45 13.08
CA SER A 102 18.37 -6.77 12.33
C SER A 102 17.85 -5.48 11.66
N PRO A 103 18.63 -4.38 11.63
CA PRO A 103 18.32 -3.18 10.85
C PRO A 103 18.05 -3.49 9.36
N GLU A 104 18.66 -4.55 8.82
CA GLU A 104 18.45 -5.02 7.45
C GLU A 104 17.05 -5.59 7.21
N ARG A 105 16.23 -5.77 8.25
CA ARG A 105 14.85 -6.25 8.13
C ARG A 105 14.01 -5.34 7.25
N VAL A 106 14.20 -4.01 7.29
CA VAL A 106 13.49 -3.08 6.39
C VAL A 106 13.82 -3.29 4.91
N LYS A 107 15.00 -3.85 4.62
CA LYS A 107 15.44 -4.16 3.25
C LYS A 107 14.99 -5.55 2.80
N THR A 108 14.93 -6.50 3.72
CA THR A 108 14.68 -7.92 3.43
C THR A 108 13.23 -8.35 3.61
N HIS A 109 12.42 -7.60 4.36
CA HIS A 109 11.03 -7.94 4.67
C HIS A 109 10.06 -6.85 4.23
N CYS A 110 8.78 -7.19 4.20
CA CYS A 110 7.67 -6.27 4.01
C CYS A 110 6.52 -6.58 4.97
N MET A 111 5.78 -5.54 5.36
CA MET A 111 4.43 -5.73 5.90
C MET A 111 3.55 -6.31 4.79
N PHE A 112 2.83 -7.39 5.05
CA PHE A 112 2.01 -8.09 4.08
C PHE A 112 0.56 -8.19 4.56
N LEU A 113 -0.33 -7.58 3.79
CA LEU A 113 -1.76 -7.51 4.08
C LEU A 113 -2.53 -8.38 3.07
N THR A 114 -3.37 -9.26 3.59
CA THR A 114 -4.33 -10.02 2.79
C THR A 114 -5.72 -9.44 2.98
N VAL A 115 -6.36 -9.16 1.85
CA VAL A 115 -7.61 -8.39 1.78
C VAL A 115 -8.66 -9.19 1.02
N ARG A 116 -9.91 -9.06 1.44
CA ARG A 116 -11.08 -9.58 0.69
C ARG A 116 -12.09 -8.47 0.45
N MET A 117 -12.97 -8.67 -0.52
CA MET A 117 -14.15 -7.80 -0.67
C MET A 117 -15.02 -7.92 0.58
N ASN A 118 -15.50 -6.79 1.08
CA ASN A 118 -16.45 -6.78 2.19
C ASN A 118 -17.89 -6.68 1.63
N PRO A 119 -18.68 -7.77 1.66
CA PRO A 119 -20.06 -7.71 1.18
C PRO A 119 -20.96 -6.81 2.03
N TYR A 120 -20.54 -6.50 3.26
CA TYR A 120 -21.25 -5.64 4.21
C TYR A 120 -20.65 -4.23 4.30
N GLY A 121 -19.73 -3.87 3.40
CA GLY A 121 -19.12 -2.55 3.37
C GLY A 121 -20.19 -1.47 3.17
N ILE A 122 -20.38 -0.63 4.18
CA ILE A 122 -21.38 0.45 4.16
C ILE A 122 -20.90 1.65 3.34
N ASP A 123 -19.59 1.76 3.10
CA ASP A 123 -18.98 2.84 2.33
C ASP A 123 -17.68 2.44 1.62
N LYS A 124 -17.04 3.39 0.92
CA LYS A 124 -15.81 3.13 0.14
C LYS A 124 -14.54 2.94 0.99
N THR A 125 -14.58 3.17 2.29
CA THR A 125 -13.48 2.89 3.22
C THR A 125 -13.56 1.48 3.76
N SER A 126 -14.77 0.93 3.85
CA SER A 126 -15.09 -0.43 4.29
C SER A 126 -15.37 -1.42 3.16
N GLU A 127 -15.24 -1.02 1.88
CA GLU A 127 -15.48 -1.86 0.69
C GLU A 127 -14.61 -3.13 0.63
N PHE A 128 -13.46 -3.10 1.30
CA PHE A 128 -12.57 -4.23 1.47
C PHE A 128 -12.18 -4.35 2.94
N PHE A 129 -11.93 -5.57 3.41
CA PHE A 129 -11.45 -5.81 4.76
C PHE A 129 -10.12 -6.55 4.75
N VAL A 130 -9.21 -6.13 5.64
CA VAL A 130 -8.00 -6.90 5.93
C VAL A 130 -8.40 -8.03 6.87
N TRP A 131 -8.05 -9.25 6.49
CA TRP A 131 -8.38 -10.44 7.28
C TRP A 131 -7.13 -11.17 7.78
N ARG A 132 -5.97 -10.87 7.19
CA ARG A 132 -4.67 -11.35 7.64
C ARG A 132 -3.61 -10.26 7.48
N ALA A 133 -2.84 -10.04 8.53
CA ALA A 133 -1.69 -9.13 8.56
C ALA A 133 -0.46 -9.91 9.03
N GLN A 134 0.66 -9.78 8.31
CA GLN A 134 1.90 -10.51 8.57
C GLN A 134 3.13 -9.65 8.23
N VAL A 135 4.30 -10.07 8.67
CA VAL A 135 5.58 -9.63 8.10
C VAL A 135 6.22 -10.85 7.45
N ILE A 136 6.48 -10.76 6.14
CA ILE A 136 7.12 -11.83 5.37
C ILE A 136 8.41 -11.33 4.74
N SER A 137 9.31 -12.24 4.37
CA SER A 137 10.48 -11.85 3.58
C SER A 137 10.06 -11.46 2.16
N LYS A 138 10.84 -10.58 1.51
CA LYS A 138 10.63 -10.23 0.10
C LYS A 138 10.85 -11.44 -0.81
N GLU A 139 11.74 -12.35 -0.41
CA GLU A 139 11.92 -13.63 -1.11
C GLU A 139 10.64 -14.47 -1.09
N GLU A 140 10.00 -14.61 0.07
CA GLU A 140 8.71 -15.30 0.19
C GLU A 140 7.63 -14.59 -0.63
N LEU A 141 7.58 -13.25 -0.60
CA LEU A 141 6.64 -12.46 -1.42
C LEU A 141 6.80 -12.78 -2.91
N TYR A 142 8.03 -12.73 -3.44
CA TYR A 142 8.29 -12.99 -4.85
C TYR A 142 8.15 -14.47 -5.23
N ALA A 143 8.34 -15.40 -4.28
CA ALA A 143 8.03 -16.80 -4.48
C ALA A 143 6.50 -17.04 -4.58
N LYS A 144 5.71 -16.38 -3.73
CA LYS A 144 4.24 -16.43 -3.77
C LYS A 144 3.66 -15.75 -5.01
N PHE A 145 4.28 -14.67 -5.48
CA PHE A 145 3.81 -13.90 -6.64
C PHE A 145 4.92 -13.69 -7.67
N PRO A 146 5.25 -14.72 -8.49
CA PRO A 146 6.34 -14.64 -9.46
C PRO A 146 6.16 -13.56 -10.54
N THR A 147 4.90 -13.17 -10.81
CA THR A 147 4.54 -12.11 -11.76
C THR A 147 4.63 -10.71 -11.17
N LEU A 148 4.84 -10.58 -9.85
CA LEU A 148 5.05 -9.30 -9.20
C LEU A 148 6.39 -8.70 -9.69
N PRO A 149 6.39 -7.51 -10.29
CA PRO A 149 7.60 -6.90 -10.81
C PRO A 149 8.58 -6.62 -9.68
N ARG A 150 9.82 -7.10 -9.83
CA ARG A 150 10.93 -6.73 -8.93
C ARG A 150 11.37 -5.31 -9.26
N ARG A 151 11.02 -4.37 -8.39
CA ARG A 151 11.29 -2.95 -8.61
C ARG A 151 12.67 -2.57 -8.14
N GLU A 152 13.32 -1.68 -8.88
CA GLU A 152 14.55 -1.06 -8.44
C GLU A 152 14.37 -0.35 -7.09
N PRO A 153 15.43 -0.24 -6.27
CA PRO A 153 15.43 0.64 -5.12
C PRO A 153 15.18 2.07 -5.58
N GLN A 154 14.30 2.80 -4.90
CA GLN A 154 14.28 4.26 -5.05
C GLN A 154 15.56 4.83 -4.45
N PRO A 155 16.11 5.93 -4.99
CA PRO A 155 17.20 6.65 -4.35
C PRO A 155 16.84 6.99 -2.90
N ASP A 156 17.82 6.86 -2.01
CA ASP A 156 17.65 7.23 -0.61
C ASP A 156 17.53 8.75 -0.48
N GLU A 157 16.59 9.20 0.35
CA GLU A 157 16.50 10.60 0.72
C GLU A 157 17.31 10.82 2.00
N PRO A 158 18.07 11.92 2.13
CA PRO A 158 18.79 12.21 3.35
C PRO A 158 17.85 12.23 4.57
N GLY A 159 18.20 11.47 5.61
CA GLY A 159 17.39 11.37 6.82
C GLY A 159 16.08 10.59 6.67
N SER A 160 16.01 9.70 5.67
CA SER A 160 14.92 8.73 5.53
C SER A 160 15.43 7.29 5.46
N PHE A 161 14.51 6.36 5.58
CA PHE A 161 14.75 4.94 5.27
C PHE A 161 13.57 4.36 4.49
N GLN A 162 13.86 3.40 3.61
CA GLN A 162 12.85 2.79 2.79
C GLN A 162 12.14 1.67 3.54
N VAL A 163 10.80 1.76 3.59
CA VAL A 163 9.93 0.66 4.03
C VAL A 163 9.10 0.15 2.87
N THR A 164 8.73 -1.13 2.95
CA THR A 164 7.93 -1.82 1.95
C THR A 164 6.71 -2.45 2.61
N PHE A 165 5.53 -2.22 2.02
CA PHE A 165 4.38 -3.08 2.28
C PHE A 165 3.87 -3.67 0.98
N ALA A 166 3.31 -4.86 1.07
CA ALA A 166 2.62 -5.53 -0.01
C ALA A 166 1.19 -5.85 0.43
N ILE A 167 0.27 -5.78 -0.52
CA ILE A 167 -1.14 -6.03 -0.28
C ILE A 167 -1.68 -6.90 -1.39
N VAL A 168 -2.41 -7.94 -1.01
CA VAL A 168 -3.04 -8.88 -1.94
C VAL A 168 -4.56 -8.86 -1.74
N LEU A 169 -5.29 -8.76 -2.83
CA LEU A 169 -6.72 -9.07 -2.88
C LEU A 169 -6.87 -10.56 -3.15
N GLU A 170 -7.49 -11.29 -2.24
CA GLU A 170 -7.88 -12.68 -2.41
C GLU A 170 -9.33 -12.79 -2.91
N ASN A 171 -9.60 -13.82 -3.72
CA ASN A 171 -10.96 -14.28 -4.01
C ASN A 171 -11.49 -15.19 -2.88
N ASP A 172 -12.72 -15.69 -3.05
CA ASP A 172 -13.36 -16.56 -2.06
C ASP A 172 -12.67 -17.94 -1.92
N GLU A 173 -11.91 -18.35 -2.94
CA GLU A 173 -11.10 -19.57 -2.96
C GLU A 173 -9.74 -19.39 -2.25
N GLY A 174 -9.42 -18.17 -1.81
CA GLY A 174 -8.15 -17.83 -1.17
C GLY A 174 -6.99 -17.59 -2.13
N GLU A 175 -7.26 -17.44 -3.43
CA GLU A 175 -6.26 -17.13 -4.44
C GLU A 175 -6.02 -15.62 -4.52
N GLY A 176 -4.75 -15.20 -4.53
CA GLY A 176 -4.37 -13.80 -4.69
C GLY A 176 -4.56 -13.30 -6.12
N VAL A 177 -5.71 -12.68 -6.40
CA VAL A 177 -6.08 -12.19 -7.74
C VAL A 177 -5.42 -10.87 -8.12
N LEU A 178 -5.07 -10.02 -7.15
CA LEU A 178 -4.35 -8.76 -7.39
C LEU A 178 -3.34 -8.52 -6.27
N VAL A 179 -2.05 -8.47 -6.61
CA VAL A 179 -0.97 -8.16 -5.67
C VAL A 179 -0.32 -6.84 -6.01
N ARG A 180 0.00 -6.04 -4.99
CA ARG A 180 0.69 -4.76 -5.14
C ARG A 180 1.74 -4.59 -4.07
N GLU A 181 2.94 -4.26 -4.50
CA GLU A 181 4.01 -3.76 -3.63
C GLU A 181 3.98 -2.24 -3.61
N TYR A 182 4.25 -1.63 -2.46
CA TYR A 182 4.42 -0.20 -2.28
C TYR A 182 5.70 0.05 -1.48
N LYS A 183 6.50 1.02 -1.94
CA LYS A 183 7.74 1.45 -1.31
C LYS A 183 7.64 2.93 -0.94
N HIS A 184 8.07 3.29 0.26
CA HIS A 184 8.08 4.68 0.74
C HIS A 184 9.33 4.98 1.54
N GLN A 185 9.79 6.21 1.42
CA GLN A 185 10.86 6.77 2.24
C GLN A 185 10.23 7.34 3.51
N ALA A 186 10.29 6.59 4.60
CA ALA A 186 9.85 7.03 5.92
C ALA A 186 10.89 8.00 6.50
N LYS A 187 10.43 9.13 7.05
CA LYS A 187 11.32 10.09 7.73
C LYS A 187 11.93 9.46 8.99
N GLY A 188 13.15 9.88 9.31
CA GLY A 188 13.89 9.39 10.48
C GLY A 188 14.99 8.41 10.10
N SER A 189 15.53 7.72 11.09
CA SER A 189 16.59 6.73 10.88
C SER A 189 16.17 5.37 11.40
N VAL A 190 16.62 4.32 10.71
CA VAL A 190 16.49 2.94 11.21
C VAL A 190 17.13 2.81 12.60
N ALA A 191 18.21 3.54 12.84
CA ALA A 191 18.91 3.57 14.14
C ALA A 191 18.01 4.01 15.31
N HIS A 192 17.10 4.96 15.09
CA HIS A 192 16.15 5.37 16.13
C HIS A 192 15.22 4.21 16.51
N LEU A 193 14.64 3.54 15.51
CA LEU A 193 13.72 2.43 15.73
C LEU A 193 14.41 1.20 16.35
N THR A 194 15.66 0.93 15.99
CA THR A 194 16.44 -0.17 16.56
C THR A 194 16.83 0.07 18.02
N ASN A 195 16.79 1.32 18.49
CA ASN A 195 17.14 1.71 19.85
C ASN A 195 15.91 1.84 20.78
N LEU A 196 14.70 1.55 20.29
CA LEU A 196 13.50 1.54 21.13
C LEU A 196 13.58 0.45 22.21
N PRO A 197 12.87 0.60 23.35
CA PRO A 197 12.76 -0.48 24.32
C PRO A 197 12.18 -1.74 23.68
N LYS A 198 12.92 -2.86 23.78
CA LYS A 198 12.56 -4.14 23.13
C LYS A 198 11.13 -4.60 23.45
N ALA A 199 10.71 -4.49 24.71
CA ALA A 199 9.37 -4.87 25.14
C ALA A 199 8.29 -4.00 24.49
N ALA A 200 8.52 -2.67 24.42
CA ALA A 200 7.58 -1.74 23.79
C ALA A 200 7.48 -1.97 22.27
N SER A 201 8.62 -2.18 21.59
CA SER A 201 8.64 -2.50 20.15
C SER A 201 7.91 -3.81 19.84
N ALA A 202 8.15 -4.86 20.64
CA ALA A 202 7.48 -6.14 20.48
C ALA A 202 5.96 -6.05 20.75
N GLN A 203 5.58 -5.31 21.80
CA GLN A 203 4.18 -5.08 22.13
C GLN A 203 3.46 -4.33 20.99
N ALA A 204 4.03 -3.22 20.50
CA ALA A 204 3.43 -2.45 19.42
C ALA A 204 3.28 -3.28 18.12
N ALA A 205 4.28 -4.10 17.79
CA ALA A 205 4.20 -5.01 16.65
C ALA A 205 3.13 -6.11 16.84
N HIS A 206 2.98 -6.63 18.06
CA HIS A 206 1.95 -7.61 18.40
C HIS A 206 0.54 -7.01 18.35
N GLU A 207 0.33 -5.83 18.94
CA GLU A 207 -0.93 -5.09 18.88
C GLU A 207 -1.33 -4.76 17.44
N TRP A 208 -0.35 -4.41 16.60
CA TRP A 208 -0.61 -4.28 15.17
C TRP A 208 -1.03 -5.61 14.54
N LEU A 209 -0.32 -6.71 14.77
CA LEU A 209 -0.66 -8.02 14.19
C LEU A 209 -2.07 -8.49 14.58
N THR A 210 -2.49 -8.25 15.83
CA THR A 210 -3.77 -8.74 16.36
C THR A 210 -4.92 -7.77 16.13
N GLY A 211 -4.67 -6.45 16.23
CA GLY A 211 -5.70 -5.41 16.16
C GLY A 211 -5.84 -4.73 14.79
N CYS A 212 -4.87 -4.85 13.88
CA CYS A 212 -4.90 -4.14 12.59
C CYS A 212 -6.14 -4.52 11.76
N CYS A 213 -6.51 -5.79 11.72
CA CYS A 213 -7.67 -6.25 10.95
C CYS A 213 -8.97 -5.60 11.45
N GLU A 214 -9.18 -5.57 12.76
CA GLU A 214 -10.37 -4.98 13.39
C GLU A 214 -10.39 -3.45 13.22
N MET A 215 -9.29 -2.78 13.50
CA MET A 215 -9.18 -1.33 13.35
C MET A 215 -9.43 -0.88 11.91
N LEU A 216 -8.91 -1.58 10.90
CA LEU A 216 -9.16 -1.24 9.49
C LEU A 216 -10.60 -1.51 9.05
N GLN A 217 -11.37 -2.29 9.82
CA GLN A 217 -12.79 -2.57 9.55
C GLN A 217 -13.73 -1.60 10.24
N LEU A 218 -13.38 -1.15 11.44
CA LEU A 218 -14.26 -0.34 12.29
C LEU A 218 -14.00 1.17 12.16
N GLU A 219 -12.81 1.57 11.73
CA GLU A 219 -12.39 2.96 11.70
C GLU A 219 -12.29 3.54 10.29
N THR A 220 -12.22 4.88 10.24
CA THR A 220 -11.86 5.60 9.01
C THR A 220 -10.36 5.86 8.97
N PRO A 221 -9.73 6.01 7.78
CA PRO A 221 -8.33 6.40 7.69
C PRO A 221 -8.01 7.67 8.48
N GLU A 222 -8.91 8.66 8.46
CA GLU A 222 -8.78 9.91 9.19
C GLU A 222 -8.80 9.69 10.71
N ALA A 223 -9.71 8.86 11.22
CA ALA A 223 -9.76 8.52 12.65
C ALA A 223 -8.45 7.88 13.11
N VAL A 224 -7.94 6.89 12.36
CA VAL A 224 -6.69 6.18 12.67
C VAL A 224 -5.47 7.12 12.61
N LEU A 225 -5.42 8.02 11.64
CA LEU A 225 -4.32 8.98 11.52
C LEU A 225 -4.39 10.08 12.59
N SER A 226 -5.59 10.48 13.00
CA SER A 226 -5.81 11.47 14.07
C SER A 226 -5.61 10.90 15.47
N GLY A 227 -5.78 9.59 15.61
CA GLY A 227 -5.41 8.88 16.83
C GLY A 227 -3.92 9.05 17.09
N LYS A 228 -3.59 9.34 18.36
CA LYS A 228 -2.23 9.13 18.85
C LYS A 228 -1.99 7.62 18.81
N LEU A 229 -1.35 7.13 17.75
CA LEU A 229 -0.58 5.91 17.88
C LEU A 229 0.59 6.32 18.79
N GLU A 230 0.47 6.03 20.09
CA GLU A 230 1.44 6.42 21.13
C GLU A 230 2.88 5.99 20.82
N TRP A 231 3.05 5.11 19.83
CA TRP A 231 4.30 4.52 19.40
C TRP A 231 5.09 5.32 18.35
N TYR A 232 4.53 6.41 17.79
CA TYR A 232 5.12 7.09 16.62
C TYR A 232 5.40 8.60 16.80
N ASP A 233 4.89 9.23 17.87
CA ASP A 233 5.10 10.66 18.17
C ASP A 233 6.27 10.89 19.13
#